data_AF-A0A9E0KXN3-F1
#
_entry.id   AF-A0A9E0KXN3-F1
#
_cell.length_a   1.000
_cell.length_b   1.000
_cell.length_c   1.000
_cell.angle_alpha   90.00
_cell.angle_beta   90.00
_cell.angle_gamma   90.00
#
_symmetry.space_group_name_H-M   'P 1'
#
loop_
_entity.id
_entity.type
_entity.pdbx_description
1 polymer ?
#
loop_
_entity_poly.entity_id
_entity_poly.type
_entity_poly.pdbx_seq_one_letter_code
_entity_poly.pdbx_strand_id
1 'polypeptide(L)'
;IQTIGFAGFFGLPVAYTPFATEARRPQLPGLLAPALEVSDQIIPASGDSSANSVQLNHAAGEARQRHHALSDQWGAARRWPNAAFSFVDVAGLGYLGKLMSWISPSRAARSNDDMAGLPSRYKQQCRPVLLGLDDQEKADLAAKVLHAMGLDQQLSPLVLLVGHGSQTTNNAHAAALDCGACCGQTGEVNARVLAKMLNEPAVREGLQRRGISIPERTVFIAALHNTTTDEIEGFDIDLLPHEARQEWNNLQEIFASAGDQVRRERAPSFGLNPPIDHQELLNKFIERANDGAQTRPEWGLANNASFIIAPRERTQGLNLEGRSFLHDYNAANDTDGSVLELLMTAPMLVTHWINWQYHASACDPQRMGSGNKLLHNVVGGHIGVFEGNGGDLRIGLSRQSLHDG
;
A
#
# COMPACT_ATOMS: atom_id res chain seq x y z
N ILE A 1 17.51 -4.06 15.80
CA ILE A 1 16.30 -4.15 14.95
C ILE A 1 16.10 -5.62 14.59
N GLN A 2 14.90 -6.15 14.82
CA GLN A 2 14.47 -7.48 14.36
C GLN A 2 13.52 -7.28 13.18
N THR A 3 13.58 -8.16 12.18
CA THR A 3 12.69 -8.12 11.00
C THR A 3 11.94 -9.44 10.89
N ILE A 4 10.65 -9.38 10.57
CA ILE A 4 9.75 -10.53 10.48
C ILE A 4 9.00 -10.39 9.15
N GLY A 5 8.99 -11.46 8.36
CA GLY A 5 8.22 -11.52 7.12
C GLY A 5 6.79 -11.96 7.39
N PHE A 6 5.80 -11.24 6.89
CA PHE A 6 4.39 -11.58 7.00
C PHE A 6 3.61 -11.05 5.80
N ALA A 7 2.47 -11.67 5.47
CA ALA A 7 1.63 -11.20 4.36
C ALA A 7 1.01 -9.81 4.64
N GLY A 8 1.02 -8.92 3.64
CA GLY A 8 0.66 -7.49 3.81
C GLY A 8 -0.77 -7.18 4.24
N PHE A 9 -1.69 -8.15 4.23
CA PHE A 9 -3.04 -7.98 4.80
C PHE A 9 -3.10 -8.19 6.32
N PHE A 10 -1.99 -8.63 6.93
CA PHE A 10 -1.83 -8.79 8.38
C PHE A 10 -2.91 -9.67 9.04
N GLY A 11 -3.49 -10.62 8.30
CA GLY A 11 -4.55 -11.49 8.83
C GLY A 11 -5.92 -10.80 8.97
N LEU A 12 -6.09 -9.59 8.42
CA LEU A 12 -7.33 -8.83 8.47
C LEU A 12 -8.16 -9.02 7.19
N PRO A 13 -9.27 -9.77 7.21
CA PRO A 13 -10.12 -9.97 6.03
C PRO A 13 -11.07 -8.78 5.83
N VAL A 14 -10.54 -7.59 5.60
CA VAL A 14 -11.31 -6.34 5.58
C VAL A 14 -11.68 -5.88 4.17
N ALA A 15 -12.85 -5.28 4.04
CA ALA A 15 -13.19 -4.36 2.96
C ALA A 15 -13.02 -2.93 3.47
N TYR A 16 -12.56 -2.04 2.59
CA TYR A 16 -12.27 -0.65 2.92
C TYR A 16 -13.14 0.30 2.12
N THR A 17 -13.66 1.30 2.83
CA THR A 17 -14.45 2.41 2.30
C THR A 17 -13.73 3.73 2.59
N PRO A 18 -13.21 4.44 1.56
CA PRO A 18 -12.62 5.76 1.73
C PRO A 18 -13.63 6.78 2.27
N PHE A 19 -13.12 7.74 3.04
CA PHE A 19 -13.95 8.69 3.79
C PHE A 19 -14.98 9.41 2.91
N ALA A 20 -16.26 9.37 3.32
CA ALA A 20 -17.36 10.05 2.64
C ALA A 20 -17.49 9.72 1.14
N THR A 21 -17.24 8.46 0.78
CA THR A 21 -17.47 7.91 -0.57
C THR A 21 -18.39 6.70 -0.51
N GLU A 22 -18.97 6.33 -1.66
CA GLU A 22 -19.71 5.06 -1.81
C GLU A 22 -18.81 3.91 -2.29
N ALA A 23 -17.51 4.18 -2.50
CA ALA A 23 -16.56 3.18 -2.97
C ALA A 23 -16.28 2.16 -1.86
N ARG A 24 -16.39 0.87 -2.17
CA ARG A 24 -16.02 -0.23 -1.28
C ARG A 24 -15.11 -1.19 -2.03
N ARG A 25 -13.94 -1.49 -1.47
CA ARG A 25 -12.97 -2.39 -2.11
C ARG A 25 -12.38 -3.41 -1.12
N PRO A 26 -12.06 -4.64 -1.56
CA PRO A 26 -11.30 -5.59 -0.74
C PRO A 26 -9.88 -5.07 -0.43
N GLN A 27 -9.37 -5.38 0.76
CA GLN A 27 -8.00 -5.10 1.21
C GLN A 27 -7.31 -6.39 1.71
N LEU A 28 -7.61 -7.51 1.06
CA LEU A 28 -7.17 -8.87 1.42
C LEU A 28 -6.92 -9.67 0.14
N PRO A 29 -6.32 -10.88 0.20
CA PRO A 29 -6.06 -11.65 -1.01
C PRO A 29 -7.35 -11.94 -1.79
N GLY A 30 -7.30 -11.87 -3.12
CA GLY A 30 -8.47 -12.11 -3.99
C GLY A 30 -9.08 -13.52 -3.90
N LEU A 31 -8.42 -14.44 -3.21
CA LEU A 31 -8.93 -15.78 -2.86
C LEU A 31 -10.04 -15.73 -1.79
N LEU A 32 -10.06 -14.68 -0.96
CA LEU A 32 -10.89 -14.58 0.23
C LEU A 32 -11.96 -13.51 0.07
N ALA A 33 -13.14 -13.76 0.64
CA ALA A 33 -14.17 -12.74 0.77
C ALA A 33 -13.93 -11.89 2.02
N PRO A 34 -14.11 -10.56 1.95
CA PRO A 34 -14.09 -9.72 3.14
C PRO A 34 -15.14 -10.17 4.16
N ALA A 35 -14.75 -10.25 5.43
CA ALA A 35 -15.63 -10.55 6.56
C ALA A 35 -15.79 -9.36 7.52
N LEU A 36 -14.94 -8.35 7.38
CA LEU A 36 -14.89 -7.17 8.24
C LEU A 36 -14.96 -5.89 7.40
N GLU A 37 -15.48 -4.82 8.00
CA GLU A 37 -15.59 -3.51 7.34
C GLU A 37 -14.66 -2.51 8.00
N VAL A 38 -13.94 -1.75 7.18
CA VAL A 38 -13.11 -0.63 7.59
C VAL A 38 -13.59 0.59 6.84
N SER A 39 -13.84 1.68 7.56
CA SER A 39 -14.12 2.98 6.95
C SER A 39 -13.21 4.02 7.55
N ASP A 40 -12.76 4.95 6.72
CA ASP A 40 -12.12 6.12 7.26
C ASP A 40 -13.09 6.98 8.07
N GLN A 41 -12.55 7.62 9.10
CA GLN A 41 -13.20 8.66 9.89
C GLN A 41 -12.21 9.79 10.18
N ILE A 42 -12.72 10.99 10.41
CA ILE A 42 -11.92 12.10 10.89
C ILE A 42 -11.80 11.99 12.41
N ILE A 43 -10.59 11.70 12.86
CA ILE A 43 -10.23 11.57 14.27
C ILE A 43 -9.13 12.61 14.54
N PRO A 44 -9.29 13.56 15.47
CA PRO A 44 -8.21 14.46 15.87
C PRO A 44 -7.27 13.80 16.88
N ALA A 45 -6.06 14.36 17.08
CA ALA A 45 -5.02 13.76 17.91
C ALA A 45 -5.38 13.60 19.39
N SER A 46 -6.20 14.51 19.94
CA SER A 46 -6.69 14.48 21.33
C SER A 46 -7.65 15.64 21.62
N GLY A 47 -8.70 15.40 22.41
CA GLY A 47 -9.42 16.45 23.17
C GLY A 47 -10.82 16.84 22.70
N ASP A 48 -11.29 16.38 21.54
CA ASP A 48 -12.63 16.74 21.08
C ASP A 48 -13.70 15.78 21.61
N SER A 49 -14.73 16.34 22.24
CA SER A 49 -15.91 15.60 22.68
C SER A 49 -16.52 14.78 21.53
N SER A 50 -17.20 13.68 21.83
CA SER A 50 -17.87 12.86 20.81
C SER A 50 -18.79 13.70 19.91
N ALA A 51 -19.44 14.74 20.45
CA ALA A 51 -20.26 15.68 19.69
C ALA A 51 -19.44 16.49 18.66
N ASN A 52 -18.25 16.96 19.02
CA ASN A 52 -17.35 17.67 18.11
C ASN A 52 -16.85 16.74 16.99
N SER A 53 -16.60 15.47 17.30
CA SER A 53 -16.16 14.48 16.30
C SER A 53 -17.21 14.25 15.22
N VAL A 54 -18.51 14.17 15.58
CA VAL A 54 -19.60 14.01 14.61
C VAL A 54 -19.72 15.23 13.71
N GLN A 55 -19.68 16.45 14.28
CA GLN A 55 -19.72 17.69 13.50
C GLN A 55 -18.52 17.81 12.55
N LEU A 56 -17.33 17.41 13.01
CA LEU A 56 -16.10 17.43 12.22
C LEU A 56 -16.18 16.46 11.02
N ASN A 57 -16.66 15.24 11.26
CA ASN A 57 -16.89 14.25 10.20
C ASN A 57 -17.93 14.76 9.19
N HIS A 58 -19.04 15.34 9.65
CA HIS A 58 -20.05 15.91 8.77
C HIS A 58 -19.48 17.05 7.90
N ALA A 59 -18.78 18.01 8.49
CA ALA A 59 -18.18 19.14 7.78
C ALA A 59 -17.12 18.69 6.77
N ALA A 60 -16.27 17.72 7.12
CA ALA A 60 -15.29 17.15 6.21
C ALA A 60 -15.96 16.39 5.05
N GLY A 61 -17.01 15.62 5.35
CA GLY A 61 -17.77 14.86 4.36
C GLY A 61 -18.43 15.78 3.33
N GLU A 62 -19.14 16.82 3.80
CA GLU A 62 -19.71 17.83 2.91
C GLU A 62 -18.65 18.53 2.06
N ALA A 63 -17.50 18.89 2.65
CA ALA A 63 -16.42 19.54 1.90
C ALA A 63 -15.87 18.64 0.78
N ARG A 64 -15.66 17.35 1.07
CA ARG A 64 -15.21 16.37 0.08
C ARG A 64 -16.25 16.16 -1.01
N GLN A 65 -17.53 16.03 -0.66
CA GLN A 65 -18.62 15.89 -1.63
C GLN A 65 -18.75 17.11 -2.53
N ARG A 66 -18.65 18.32 -1.99
CA ARG A 66 -18.64 19.56 -2.79
C ARG A 66 -17.46 19.59 -3.76
N HIS A 67 -16.27 19.19 -3.32
CA HIS A 67 -15.10 19.09 -4.20
C HIS A 67 -15.30 18.06 -5.33
N HIS A 68 -15.85 16.89 -5.03
CA HIS A 68 -16.18 15.90 -6.07
C HIS A 68 -17.24 16.42 -7.04
N ALA A 69 -18.32 17.03 -6.55
CA ALA A 69 -19.36 17.60 -7.40
C ALA A 69 -18.81 18.69 -8.34
N LEU A 70 -17.92 19.56 -7.85
CA LEU A 70 -17.23 20.56 -8.68
C LEU A 70 -16.30 19.89 -9.71
N SER A 71 -15.57 18.86 -9.31
CA SER A 71 -14.68 18.09 -10.19
C SER A 71 -15.46 17.35 -11.29
N ASP A 72 -16.62 16.79 -10.95
CA ASP A 72 -17.51 16.07 -11.87
C ASP A 72 -18.15 17.01 -12.87
N GLN A 73 -18.62 18.18 -12.44
CA GLN A 73 -19.12 19.23 -13.34
C GLN A 73 -18.04 19.68 -14.32
N TRP A 74 -16.83 19.90 -13.81
CA TRP A 74 -15.69 20.27 -14.65
C TRP A 74 -15.31 19.13 -15.63
N GLY A 75 -15.30 17.89 -15.14
CA GLY A 75 -15.01 16.70 -15.94
C GLY A 75 -16.10 16.42 -16.99
N ALA A 76 -17.36 16.75 -16.70
CA ALA A 76 -18.43 16.73 -17.67
C ALA A 76 -18.13 17.73 -18.80
N ALA A 77 -17.87 19.00 -18.51
CA ALA A 77 -17.58 20.01 -19.53
C ALA A 77 -16.48 19.60 -20.53
N ARG A 78 -15.49 18.80 -20.08
CA ARG A 78 -14.44 18.21 -20.93
C ARG A 78 -14.87 17.00 -21.76
N ARG A 79 -15.80 16.19 -21.28
CA ARG A 79 -16.21 14.91 -21.89
C ARG A 79 -17.40 15.04 -22.84
N TRP A 80 -18.26 16.04 -22.66
CA TRP A 80 -19.42 16.23 -23.53
C TRP A 80 -18.98 16.77 -24.90
N PRO A 81 -19.28 16.07 -26.01
CA PRO A 81 -18.79 16.43 -27.35
C PRO A 81 -19.09 17.88 -27.76
N ASN A 82 -20.26 18.40 -27.36
CA ASN A 82 -20.72 19.74 -27.70
C ASN A 82 -20.03 20.85 -26.89
N ALA A 83 -19.34 20.51 -25.80
CA ALA A 83 -18.64 21.46 -24.92
C ALA A 83 -17.12 21.32 -24.98
N ALA A 84 -16.61 20.15 -25.39
CA ALA A 84 -15.18 19.84 -25.34
C ALA A 84 -14.33 20.82 -26.17
N PHE A 85 -14.75 21.16 -27.39
CA PHE A 85 -14.01 22.11 -28.24
C PHE A 85 -13.99 23.52 -27.65
N SER A 86 -15.15 24.06 -27.27
CA SER A 86 -15.24 25.37 -26.61
C SER A 86 -14.47 25.41 -25.29
N PHE A 87 -14.44 24.30 -24.55
CA PHE A 87 -13.66 24.19 -23.32
C PHE A 87 -12.16 24.30 -23.59
N VAL A 88 -11.65 23.66 -24.64
CA VAL A 88 -10.25 23.77 -25.04
C VAL A 88 -9.91 25.21 -25.46
N ASP A 89 -10.78 25.89 -26.19
CA ASP A 89 -10.54 27.27 -26.61
C ASP A 89 -10.46 28.24 -25.42
N VAL A 90 -11.30 28.04 -24.39
CA VAL A 90 -11.38 28.94 -23.22
C VAL A 90 -10.33 28.61 -22.16
N ALA A 91 -10.13 27.32 -21.86
CA ALA A 91 -9.33 26.87 -20.71
C ALA A 91 -8.04 26.12 -21.11
N GLY A 92 -7.81 25.88 -22.40
CA GLY A 92 -6.68 25.09 -22.90
C GLY A 92 -5.31 25.71 -22.63
N LEU A 93 -5.19 27.05 -22.63
CA LEU A 93 -3.92 27.70 -22.25
C LEU A 93 -3.55 27.42 -20.79
N GLY A 94 -4.53 27.33 -19.89
CA GLY A 94 -4.33 26.95 -18.49
C GLY A 94 -3.80 25.53 -18.31
N TYR A 95 -3.88 24.69 -19.34
CA TYR A 95 -3.35 23.34 -19.36
C TYR A 95 -1.86 23.25 -19.72
N LEU A 96 -1.26 24.31 -20.25
CA LEU A 96 0.17 24.32 -20.60
C LEU A 96 1.06 23.97 -19.40
N GLY A 97 0.72 24.44 -18.20
CA GLY A 97 1.44 24.07 -16.97
C GLY A 97 1.38 22.57 -16.66
N LYS A 98 0.22 21.93 -16.91
CA LYS A 98 0.08 20.47 -16.77
C LYS A 98 0.82 19.70 -17.88
N LEU A 99 0.99 20.27 -19.06
CA LEU A 99 1.82 19.68 -20.10
C LEU A 99 3.31 19.78 -19.74
N MET A 100 3.74 20.89 -19.13
CA MET A 100 5.12 21.05 -18.64
C MET A 100 5.50 20.00 -17.59
N SER A 101 4.56 19.55 -16.75
CA SER A 101 4.85 18.47 -15.78
C SER A 101 5.14 17.11 -16.42
N TRP A 102 4.81 16.89 -17.70
CA TRP A 102 5.25 15.70 -18.45
C TRP A 102 6.71 15.80 -18.91
N ILE A 103 7.23 17.03 -19.05
CA ILE A 103 8.63 17.27 -19.47
C ILE A 103 9.54 17.30 -18.24
N SER A 104 9.04 17.82 -17.12
CA SER A 104 9.75 17.85 -15.84
C SER A 104 8.91 17.16 -14.78
N PRO A 105 9.10 15.85 -14.57
CA PRO A 105 8.42 15.10 -13.53
C PRO A 105 8.59 15.74 -12.16
N SER A 106 7.54 15.64 -11.35
CA SER A 106 7.50 16.20 -9.99
C SER A 106 8.46 15.48 -9.05
N ARG A 107 9.02 16.22 -8.08
CA ARG A 107 9.72 15.66 -6.91
C ARG A 107 8.82 15.60 -5.66
N ALA A 108 7.50 15.70 -5.84
CA ALA A 108 6.55 15.62 -4.75
C ALA A 108 6.49 14.20 -4.18
N ALA A 109 6.14 14.13 -2.89
CA ALA A 109 5.83 12.89 -2.21
C ALA A 109 4.67 12.15 -2.89
N ARG A 110 4.58 10.85 -2.60
CA ARG A 110 3.51 9.96 -3.04
C ARG A 110 2.13 10.58 -2.81
N SER A 111 1.27 10.54 -3.83
CA SER A 111 -0.15 10.85 -3.67
C SER A 111 -0.92 9.62 -3.20
N ASN A 112 -1.88 9.82 -2.30
CA ASN A 112 -2.87 8.79 -1.93
C ASN A 112 -4.22 9.17 -2.57
N ASP A 113 -4.69 8.33 -3.49
CA ASP A 113 -5.94 8.50 -4.23
C ASP A 113 -7.19 8.39 -3.33
N ASP A 114 -7.11 7.66 -2.22
CA ASP A 114 -8.19 7.55 -1.24
C ASP A 114 -8.48 8.88 -0.54
N MET A 115 -7.54 9.83 -0.61
CA MET A 115 -7.65 11.19 -0.07
C MET A 115 -8.03 12.23 -1.14
N ALA A 116 -8.32 11.80 -2.38
CA ALA A 116 -8.73 12.70 -3.45
C ALA A 116 -10.02 13.45 -3.08
N GLY A 117 -10.05 14.76 -3.34
CA GLY A 117 -11.18 15.62 -2.99
C GLY A 117 -11.24 16.04 -1.51
N LEU A 118 -10.56 15.34 -0.58
CA LEU A 118 -10.54 15.73 0.83
C LEU A 118 -9.64 16.96 1.05
N PRO A 119 -10.12 18.05 1.68
CA PRO A 119 -9.28 19.20 2.00
C PRO A 119 -8.06 18.83 2.86
N SER A 120 -6.90 19.45 2.60
CA SER A 120 -5.62 19.11 3.25
C SER A 120 -5.67 19.15 4.78
N ARG A 121 -6.47 20.06 5.37
CA ARG A 121 -6.64 20.17 6.82
C ARG A 121 -7.23 18.92 7.49
N TYR A 122 -7.94 18.08 6.73
CA TYR A 122 -8.55 16.84 7.24
C TYR A 122 -7.71 15.60 6.93
N LYS A 123 -6.79 15.65 5.96
CA LYS A 123 -6.04 14.46 5.50
C LYS A 123 -5.23 13.80 6.62
N GLN A 124 -4.52 14.59 7.43
CA GLN A 124 -3.73 14.07 8.56
C GLN A 124 -4.59 13.46 9.67
N GLN A 125 -5.87 13.81 9.73
CA GLN A 125 -6.83 13.33 10.73
C GLN A 125 -7.71 12.19 10.18
N CYS A 126 -7.58 11.85 8.90
CA CYS A 126 -8.36 10.80 8.25
C CYS A 126 -7.72 9.45 8.55
N ARG A 127 -8.43 8.62 9.33
CA ARG A 127 -7.91 7.34 9.85
C ARG A 127 -8.87 6.20 9.58
N PRO A 128 -8.36 5.03 9.15
CA PRO A 128 -9.20 3.85 8.97
C PRO A 128 -9.62 3.30 10.34
N VAL A 129 -10.90 2.98 10.46
CA VAL A 129 -11.53 2.45 11.67
C VAL A 129 -12.21 1.14 11.34
N LEU A 130 -11.90 0.10 12.12
CA LEU A 130 -12.60 -1.18 12.06
C LEU A 130 -14.01 -1.04 12.63
N LEU A 131 -15.00 -1.47 11.87
CA LEU A 131 -16.41 -1.34 12.20
C LEU A 131 -17.01 -2.69 12.60
N GLY A 132 -18.07 -2.65 13.40
CA GLY A 132 -18.92 -3.81 13.65
C GLY A 132 -18.34 -4.89 14.56
N LEU A 133 -17.21 -4.63 15.22
CA LEU A 133 -16.65 -5.50 16.26
C LEU A 133 -16.69 -4.83 17.63
N ASP A 134 -17.07 -5.60 18.64
CA ASP A 134 -16.89 -5.22 20.04
C ASP A 134 -15.44 -5.43 20.51
N ASP A 135 -15.13 -4.97 21.73
CA ASP A 135 -13.78 -5.02 22.27
C ASP A 135 -13.29 -6.46 22.53
N GLN A 136 -14.18 -7.43 22.75
CA GLN A 136 -13.81 -8.84 22.89
C GLN A 136 -13.49 -9.46 21.54
N GLU A 137 -14.30 -9.21 20.52
CA GLU A 137 -14.07 -9.70 19.16
C GLU A 137 -12.77 -9.12 18.58
N LYS A 138 -12.48 -7.84 18.82
CA LYS A 138 -11.18 -7.23 18.49
C LYS A 138 -10.02 -7.91 19.21
N ALA A 139 -10.18 -8.25 20.50
CA ALA A 139 -9.14 -8.96 21.26
C ALA A 139 -8.93 -10.39 20.75
N ASP A 140 -9.98 -11.10 20.33
CA ASP A 140 -9.86 -12.41 19.68
C ASP A 140 -9.13 -12.32 18.34
N LEU A 141 -9.47 -11.33 17.52
CA LEU A 141 -8.80 -11.09 16.25
C LEU A 141 -7.32 -10.74 16.46
N ALA A 142 -7.02 -9.82 17.38
CA ALA A 142 -5.67 -9.43 17.73
C ALA A 142 -4.83 -10.63 18.23
N ALA A 143 -5.41 -11.49 19.07
CA ALA A 143 -4.74 -12.68 19.57
C ALA A 143 -4.35 -13.64 18.43
N LYS A 144 -5.28 -13.92 17.51
CA LYS A 144 -5.02 -14.77 16.33
C LYS A 144 -3.93 -14.18 15.44
N VAL A 145 -3.96 -12.87 15.20
CA VAL A 145 -2.98 -12.19 14.35
C VAL A 145 -1.58 -12.19 14.99
N LEU A 146 -1.47 -11.86 16.28
CA LEU A 146 -0.19 -11.89 17.00
C LEU A 146 0.40 -13.31 17.04
N HIS A 147 -0.44 -14.32 17.28
CA HIS A 147 -0.01 -15.72 17.24
C HIS A 147 0.52 -16.11 15.86
N ALA A 148 -0.22 -15.80 14.79
CA ALA A 148 0.21 -16.08 13.41
C ALA A 148 1.52 -15.38 13.03
N MET A 149 1.82 -14.21 13.62
CA MET A 149 3.07 -13.48 13.43
C MET A 149 4.22 -13.96 14.32
N GLY A 150 3.95 -14.83 15.30
CA GLY A 150 4.91 -15.19 16.35
C GLY A 150 5.25 -14.03 17.30
N LEU A 151 4.32 -13.08 17.48
CA LEU A 151 4.47 -11.87 18.29
C LEU A 151 3.64 -11.91 19.59
N ASP A 152 3.22 -13.09 20.03
CA ASP A 152 2.42 -13.31 21.24
C ASP A 152 3.25 -13.57 22.52
N GLN A 153 4.58 -13.62 22.41
CA GLN A 153 5.50 -13.90 23.54
C GLN A 153 6.37 -12.69 23.95
N GLN A 154 7.25 -12.23 23.06
CA GLN A 154 8.22 -11.17 23.34
C GLN A 154 8.05 -10.01 22.37
N LEU A 155 7.78 -8.82 22.92
CA LEU A 155 7.57 -7.61 22.15
C LEU A 155 8.65 -6.57 22.46
N SER A 156 9.11 -5.92 21.41
CA SER A 156 9.95 -4.72 21.48
C SER A 156 9.11 -3.54 21.98
N PRO A 157 9.71 -2.55 22.69
CA PRO A 157 9.02 -1.29 23.01
C PRO A 157 8.41 -0.58 21.79
N LEU A 158 9.00 -0.76 20.62
CA LEU A 158 8.47 -0.26 19.36
C LEU A 158 8.30 -1.41 18.38
N VAL A 159 7.10 -1.59 17.86
CA VAL A 159 6.76 -2.61 16.86
C VAL A 159 6.19 -1.92 15.62
N LEU A 160 6.87 -2.07 14.49
CA LEU A 160 6.43 -1.48 13.23
C LEU A 160 5.69 -2.52 12.40
N LEU A 161 4.46 -2.19 12.01
CA LEU A 161 3.68 -2.91 11.02
C LEU A 161 3.86 -2.20 9.68
N VAL A 162 4.73 -2.76 8.84
CA VAL A 162 5.13 -2.13 7.57
C VAL A 162 4.36 -2.78 6.42
N GLY A 163 3.31 -2.12 5.95
CA GLY A 163 2.70 -2.45 4.66
C GLY A 163 3.62 -2.02 3.52
N HIS A 164 3.31 -2.42 2.29
CA HIS A 164 4.04 -1.94 1.13
C HIS A 164 3.09 -1.50 0.01
N GLY A 165 3.61 -0.67 -0.88
CA GLY A 165 2.91 -0.13 -2.04
C GLY A 165 3.89 0.47 -3.01
N SER A 166 3.44 0.70 -4.23
CA SER A 166 4.21 1.35 -5.29
C SER A 166 3.84 2.82 -5.41
N GLN A 167 4.70 3.57 -6.07
CA GLN A 167 4.37 4.91 -6.57
C GLN A 167 4.57 4.94 -8.08
N THR A 168 3.52 5.32 -8.80
CA THR A 168 3.52 5.42 -10.25
C THR A 168 2.49 6.44 -10.72
N THR A 169 2.83 7.17 -11.78
CA THR A 169 1.91 8.11 -12.45
C THR A 169 1.50 7.56 -13.82
N ASN A 170 0.25 7.79 -14.22
CA ASN A 170 -0.29 7.42 -15.53
C ASN A 170 -0.06 5.93 -15.90
N ASN A 171 -0.41 5.03 -14.97
CA ASN A 171 -0.18 3.61 -15.14
C ASN A 171 -1.46 2.81 -14.92
N ALA A 172 -2.08 2.36 -16.02
CA ALA A 172 -3.29 1.54 -15.97
C ALA A 172 -3.11 0.21 -15.21
N HIS A 173 -1.86 -0.23 -15.02
CA HIS A 173 -1.50 -1.47 -14.32
C HIS A 173 -0.87 -1.19 -12.94
N ALA A 174 -1.11 -0.02 -12.34
CA ALA A 174 -0.55 0.33 -11.02
C ALA A 174 -0.81 -0.74 -9.95
N ALA A 175 -2.03 -1.31 -9.91
CA ALA A 175 -2.39 -2.36 -8.97
C ALA A 175 -1.53 -3.64 -9.07
N ALA A 176 -0.85 -3.88 -10.20
CA ALA A 176 0.08 -5.01 -10.35
C ALA A 176 1.44 -4.78 -9.67
N LEU A 177 1.74 -3.53 -9.30
CA LEU A 177 2.95 -3.14 -8.56
C LEU A 177 2.68 -3.03 -7.05
N ASP A 178 1.43 -2.86 -6.66
CA ASP A 178 1.01 -2.86 -5.26
C ASP A 178 0.95 -4.27 -4.65
N CYS A 179 0.48 -4.37 -3.41
CA CYS A 179 0.50 -5.62 -2.66
C CYS A 179 -0.51 -6.64 -3.21
N GLY A 180 0.00 -7.74 -3.77
CA GLY A 180 -0.84 -8.86 -4.21
C GLY A 180 -1.64 -9.51 -3.07
N ALA A 181 -1.12 -9.48 -1.84
CA ALA A 181 -1.85 -9.95 -0.66
C ALA A 181 -2.95 -8.97 -0.19
N CYS A 182 -2.97 -7.73 -0.71
CA CYS A 182 -4.03 -6.74 -0.45
C CYS A 182 -4.91 -6.52 -1.68
N CYS A 183 -4.98 -7.49 -2.61
CA CYS A 183 -5.73 -7.37 -3.87
C CYS A 183 -5.27 -6.20 -4.76
N GLY A 184 -3.96 -5.97 -4.86
CA GLY A 184 -3.38 -4.89 -5.67
C GLY A 184 -3.66 -3.51 -5.10
N GLN A 185 -3.84 -3.42 -3.78
CA GLN A 185 -3.89 -2.17 -3.02
C GLN A 185 -2.62 -2.02 -2.19
N THR A 186 -2.34 -0.80 -1.72
CA THR A 186 -1.25 -0.58 -0.75
C THR A 186 -1.60 -1.14 0.63
N GLY A 187 -0.60 -1.60 1.37
CA GLY A 187 -0.79 -2.22 2.70
C GLY A 187 -1.06 -1.25 3.85
N GLU A 188 -1.08 0.07 3.60
CA GLU A 188 -1.18 1.09 4.66
C GLU A 188 -2.48 1.01 5.47
N VAL A 189 -3.62 0.68 4.83
CA VAL A 189 -4.91 0.57 5.53
C VAL A 189 -4.86 -0.55 6.57
N ASN A 190 -4.41 -1.74 6.19
CA ASN A 190 -4.35 -2.90 7.08
C ASN A 190 -3.36 -2.68 8.23
N ALA A 191 -2.17 -2.12 7.91
CA ALA A 191 -1.18 -1.77 8.92
C ALA A 191 -1.74 -0.78 9.95
N ARG A 192 -2.43 0.28 9.50
CA ARG A 192 -3.03 1.31 10.36
C ARG A 192 -4.15 0.75 11.24
N VAL A 193 -5.04 -0.07 10.67
CA VAL A 193 -6.12 -0.72 11.43
C VAL A 193 -5.55 -1.61 12.52
N LEU A 194 -4.58 -2.47 12.19
CA LEU A 194 -3.98 -3.37 13.17
C LEU A 194 -3.19 -2.61 14.25
N ALA A 195 -2.37 -1.63 13.87
CA ALA A 195 -1.60 -0.83 14.82
C ALA A 195 -2.53 -0.09 15.80
N LYS A 196 -3.60 0.53 15.29
CA LYS A 196 -4.60 1.20 16.12
C LYS A 196 -5.26 0.22 17.09
N MET A 197 -5.75 -0.92 16.59
CA MET A 197 -6.41 -1.95 17.40
C MET A 197 -5.49 -2.48 18.51
N LEU A 198 -4.22 -2.75 18.21
CA LEU A 198 -3.25 -3.24 19.20
C LEU A 198 -2.83 -2.18 20.23
N ASN A 199 -3.07 -0.90 19.96
CA ASN A 199 -2.84 0.21 20.89
C ASN A 199 -4.09 0.56 21.72
N GLU A 200 -5.27 0.01 21.42
CA GLU A 200 -6.49 0.28 22.19
C GLU A 200 -6.44 -0.37 23.59
N PRO A 201 -6.65 0.38 24.68
CA PRO A 201 -6.60 -0.17 26.04
C PRO A 201 -7.54 -1.36 26.27
N ALA A 202 -8.79 -1.26 25.80
CA ALA A 202 -9.78 -2.33 25.94
C ALA A 202 -9.37 -3.64 25.24
N VAL A 203 -8.71 -3.53 24.07
CA VAL A 203 -8.16 -4.68 23.34
C VAL A 203 -6.99 -5.28 24.11
N ARG A 204 -6.09 -4.46 24.65
CA ARG A 204 -4.95 -4.92 25.48
C ARG A 204 -5.40 -5.64 26.74
N GLU A 205 -6.43 -5.15 27.43
CA GLU A 205 -7.05 -5.85 28.57
C GLU A 205 -7.67 -7.20 28.14
N GLY A 206 -8.31 -7.24 26.97
CA GLY A 206 -8.84 -8.46 26.38
C GLY A 206 -7.76 -9.48 26.04
N LEU A 207 -6.61 -9.03 25.50
CA LEU A 207 -5.44 -9.86 25.21
C LEU A 207 -4.82 -10.43 26.49
N GLN A 208 -4.70 -9.62 27.55
CA GLN A 208 -4.19 -10.06 28.84
C GLN A 208 -5.01 -11.21 29.42
N ARG A 209 -6.35 -11.14 29.30
CA ARG A 209 -7.27 -12.22 29.70
C ARG A 209 -7.10 -13.50 28.88
N ARG A 210 -6.52 -13.41 27.68
CA ARG A 210 -6.18 -14.54 26.79
C ARG A 210 -4.74 -15.01 26.98
N GLY A 211 -4.02 -14.49 27.98
CA GLY A 211 -2.63 -14.87 28.27
C GLY A 211 -1.58 -14.14 27.44
N ILE A 212 -1.97 -13.17 26.60
CA ILE A 212 -1.04 -12.38 25.78
C ILE A 212 -0.84 -11.02 26.46
N SER A 213 0.34 -10.80 27.02
CA SER A 213 0.67 -9.53 27.68
C SER A 213 1.46 -8.63 26.74
N ILE A 214 0.86 -7.50 26.35
CA ILE A 214 1.56 -6.40 25.68
C ILE A 214 2.11 -5.48 26.77
N PRO A 215 3.44 -5.31 26.91
CA PRO A 215 4.00 -4.38 27.89
C PRO A 215 3.47 -2.96 27.67
N GLU A 216 3.22 -2.21 28.75
CA GLU A 216 2.64 -0.85 28.69
C GLU A 216 3.45 0.09 27.77
N ARG A 217 4.78 0.02 27.85
CA ARG A 217 5.71 0.78 27.00
C ARG A 217 5.70 0.38 25.52
N THR A 218 5.11 -0.77 25.17
CA THR A 218 5.08 -1.24 23.79
C THR A 218 4.07 -0.44 22.99
N VAL A 219 4.51 0.12 21.87
CA VAL A 219 3.65 0.87 20.95
C VAL A 219 3.79 0.30 19.55
N PHE A 220 2.64 0.05 18.91
CA PHE A 220 2.57 -0.39 17.52
C PHE A 220 2.47 0.83 16.60
N ILE A 221 3.27 0.88 15.56
CA ILE A 221 3.27 1.97 14.56
C ILE A 221 3.01 1.38 13.19
N ALA A 222 2.07 1.97 12.46
CA ALA A 222 1.86 1.63 11.06
C ALA A 222 2.81 2.42 10.17
N ALA A 223 3.39 1.73 9.19
CA ALA A 223 4.21 2.36 8.16
C ALA A 223 3.93 1.73 6.79
N LEU A 224 4.34 2.43 5.74
CA LEU A 224 4.31 1.97 4.35
C LEU A 224 5.73 2.07 3.77
N HIS A 225 6.23 0.96 3.24
CA HIS A 225 7.38 0.96 2.36
C HIS A 225 6.93 1.26 0.92
N ASN A 226 7.37 2.40 0.40
CA ASN A 226 7.23 2.71 -1.01
C ASN A 226 8.28 1.94 -1.80
N THR A 227 7.84 0.87 -2.46
CA THR A 227 8.72 -0.04 -3.21
C THR A 227 9.35 0.60 -4.45
N THR A 228 8.80 1.69 -4.98
CA THR A 228 9.44 2.45 -6.07
C THR A 228 10.62 3.29 -5.56
N THR A 229 10.48 3.96 -4.41
CA THR A 229 11.48 4.93 -3.92
C THR A 229 12.32 4.45 -2.74
N ASP A 230 11.96 3.34 -2.12
CA ASP A 230 12.52 2.81 -0.87
C ASP A 230 12.44 3.80 0.31
N GLU A 231 11.39 4.63 0.33
CA GLU A 231 11.04 5.47 1.47
C GLU A 231 10.09 4.72 2.41
N ILE A 232 10.21 4.99 3.71
CA ILE A 232 9.30 4.49 4.74
C ILE A 232 8.43 5.66 5.23
N GLU A 233 7.14 5.60 4.95
CA GLU A 233 6.15 6.58 5.40
C GLU A 233 5.51 6.08 6.70
N GLY A 234 5.56 6.86 7.78
CA GLY A 234 4.89 6.54 9.05
C GLY A 234 3.50 7.17 9.14
N PHE A 235 2.56 6.45 9.75
CA PHE A 235 1.18 6.93 9.93
C PHE A 235 0.81 7.10 11.39
N ASP A 236 -0.10 8.05 11.64
CA ASP A 236 -0.70 8.30 12.95
C ASP A 236 0.33 8.60 14.07
N ILE A 237 1.50 9.14 13.67
CA ILE A 237 2.62 9.50 14.55
C ILE A 237 2.22 10.56 15.60
N ASP A 238 1.20 11.36 15.28
CA ASP A 238 0.63 12.37 16.16
C ASP A 238 -0.16 11.78 17.34
N LEU A 239 -0.60 10.52 17.24
CA LEU A 239 -1.26 9.79 18.33
C LEU A 239 -0.27 9.12 19.30
N LEU A 240 1.00 9.04 18.93
CA LEU A 240 2.00 8.33 19.73
C LEU A 240 2.32 9.12 21.00
N PRO A 241 2.56 8.41 22.13
CA PRO A 241 3.19 9.00 23.31
C PRO A 241 4.52 9.67 22.94
N HIS A 242 4.92 10.66 23.73
CA HIS A 242 6.13 11.45 23.47
C HIS A 242 7.39 10.58 23.30
N GLU A 243 7.58 9.59 24.17
CA GLU A 243 8.73 8.67 24.11
C GLU A 243 8.76 7.87 22.80
N ALA A 244 7.64 7.27 22.41
CA ALA A 244 7.54 6.52 21.15
C ALA A 244 7.75 7.42 19.91
N ARG A 245 7.34 8.69 19.98
CA ARG A 245 7.59 9.67 18.92
C ARG A 245 9.08 10.03 18.80
N GLN A 246 9.78 10.16 19.93
CA GLN A 246 11.23 10.37 19.92
C GLN A 246 11.96 9.16 19.30
N GLU A 247 11.58 7.95 19.69
CA GLU A 247 12.15 6.72 19.10
C GLU A 247 11.87 6.62 17.59
N TRP A 248 10.64 6.94 17.14
CA TRP A 248 10.31 7.00 15.71
C TRP A 248 11.20 8.00 14.96
N ASN A 249 11.45 9.17 15.53
CA ASN A 249 12.31 10.19 14.92
C ASN A 249 13.76 9.69 14.79
N ASN A 250 14.27 8.96 15.79
CA ASN A 250 15.60 8.37 15.73
C ASN A 250 15.73 7.30 14.63
N LEU A 251 14.64 6.60 14.30
CA LEU A 251 14.63 5.60 13.23
C LEU A 251 14.67 6.20 11.81
N GLN A 252 14.32 7.49 11.63
CA GLN A 252 14.27 8.10 10.30
C GLN A 252 15.61 8.06 9.57
N GLU A 253 16.71 8.31 10.29
CA GLU A 253 18.07 8.24 9.71
C GLU A 253 18.44 6.80 9.33
N ILE A 254 18.00 5.82 10.12
CA ILE A 254 18.22 4.40 9.83
C ILE A 254 17.45 4.01 8.56
N PHE A 255 16.20 4.43 8.41
CA PHE A 255 15.41 4.17 7.20
C PHE A 255 16.01 4.86 5.97
N ALA A 256 16.47 6.11 6.10
CA ALA A 256 17.12 6.82 5.01
C ALA A 256 18.39 6.08 4.53
N SER A 257 19.22 5.63 5.48
CA SER A 257 20.45 4.86 5.20
C SER A 257 20.16 3.48 4.59
N ALA A 258 19.18 2.74 5.13
CA ALA A 258 18.77 1.46 4.59
C ALA A 258 18.18 1.59 3.18
N GLY A 259 17.30 2.58 2.97
CA GLY A 259 16.73 2.88 1.66
C GLY A 259 17.79 3.28 0.63
N ASP A 260 18.84 4.02 1.03
CA ASP A 260 19.93 4.38 0.11
C ASP A 260 20.69 3.15 -0.37
N GLN A 261 20.96 2.19 0.53
CA GLN A 261 21.61 0.93 0.17
C GLN A 261 20.76 0.15 -0.86
N VAL A 262 19.45 0.00 -0.60
CA VAL A 262 18.53 -0.71 -1.52
C VAL A 262 18.45 0.00 -2.88
N ARG A 263 18.34 1.35 -2.89
CA ARG A 263 18.34 2.13 -4.13
C ARG A 263 19.63 1.94 -4.93
N ARG A 264 20.79 1.90 -4.28
CA ARG A 264 22.09 1.69 -4.95
C ARG A 264 22.21 0.30 -5.57
N GLU A 265 21.71 -0.73 -4.88
CA GLU A 265 21.67 -2.09 -5.42
C GLU A 265 20.77 -2.18 -6.66
N ARG A 266 19.63 -1.49 -6.65
CA ARG A 266 18.64 -1.52 -7.73
C ARG A 266 18.95 -0.57 -8.89
N ALA A 267 19.68 0.51 -8.65
CA ALA A 267 19.96 1.57 -9.63
C ALA A 267 20.43 1.04 -11.01
N PRO A 268 21.36 0.06 -11.11
CA PRO A 268 21.78 -0.47 -12.40
C PRO A 268 20.64 -1.11 -13.20
N SER A 269 19.68 -1.76 -12.54
CA SER A 269 18.51 -2.38 -13.19
C SER A 269 17.55 -1.36 -13.82
N PHE A 270 17.72 -0.07 -13.48
CA PHE A 270 16.97 1.05 -14.04
C PHE A 270 17.82 1.94 -14.96
N GLY A 271 19.04 1.53 -15.28
CA GLY A 271 19.99 2.32 -16.08
C GLY A 271 20.50 3.57 -15.36
N LEU A 272 20.46 3.59 -14.02
CA LEU A 272 20.99 4.66 -13.20
C LEU A 272 22.40 4.29 -12.71
N ASN A 273 23.28 5.29 -12.65
CA ASN A 273 24.63 5.12 -12.12
C ASN A 273 24.62 5.27 -10.59
N PRO A 274 25.04 4.23 -9.82
CA PRO A 274 25.04 4.28 -8.36
C PRO A 274 25.97 5.32 -7.70
N PRO A 275 27.15 5.70 -8.24
CA PRO A 275 28.05 6.65 -7.57
C PRO A 275 27.58 8.09 -7.77
N ILE A 276 26.37 8.38 -7.31
CA ILE A 276 25.83 9.72 -7.15
C ILE A 276 25.49 9.95 -5.68
N ASP A 277 25.33 11.22 -5.32
CA ASP A 277 24.87 11.62 -3.99
C ASP A 277 23.54 10.93 -3.63
N HIS A 278 23.38 10.55 -2.36
CA HIS A 278 22.21 9.78 -1.91
C HIS A 278 20.89 10.53 -2.13
N GLN A 279 20.88 11.85 -1.96
CA GLN A 279 19.68 12.66 -2.13
C GLN A 279 19.34 12.80 -3.60
N GLU A 280 20.34 12.95 -4.46
CA GLU A 280 20.10 12.99 -5.91
C GLU A 280 19.66 11.62 -6.45
N LEU A 281 20.17 10.50 -5.91
CA LEU A 281 19.67 9.17 -6.24
C LEU A 281 18.18 9.03 -5.87
N LEU A 282 17.82 9.42 -4.65
CA LEU A 282 16.42 9.43 -4.22
C LEU A 282 15.55 10.29 -5.15
N ASN A 283 16.01 11.51 -5.48
CA ASN A 283 15.30 12.40 -6.41
C ASN A 283 15.07 11.73 -7.78
N LYS A 284 16.04 10.95 -8.29
CA LYS A 284 15.88 10.22 -9.57
C LYS A 284 14.79 9.15 -9.49
N PHE A 285 14.69 8.44 -8.37
CA PHE A 285 13.60 7.47 -8.16
C PHE A 285 12.24 8.15 -7.98
N ILE A 286 12.17 9.28 -7.27
CA ILE A 286 10.92 10.06 -7.14
C ILE A 286 10.48 10.63 -8.49
N GLU A 287 11.41 11.24 -9.25
CA GLU A 287 11.16 11.73 -10.61
C GLU A 287 10.63 10.61 -11.49
N ARG A 288 11.28 9.42 -11.45
CA ARG A 288 10.86 8.23 -12.18
C ARG A 288 9.45 7.77 -11.79
N ALA A 289 9.12 7.78 -10.51
CA ALA A 289 7.81 7.39 -10.00
C ALA A 289 6.69 8.37 -10.43
N ASN A 290 7.04 9.66 -10.53
CA ASN A 290 6.13 10.74 -10.91
C ASN A 290 6.11 11.04 -12.42
N ASP A 291 6.96 10.38 -13.20
CA ASP A 291 7.01 10.54 -14.65
C ASP A 291 5.89 9.74 -15.33
N GLY A 292 4.89 10.45 -15.86
CA GLY A 292 3.78 9.82 -16.58
C GLY A 292 4.16 9.14 -17.90
N ALA A 293 5.35 9.41 -18.44
CA ALA A 293 5.90 8.72 -19.61
C ALA A 293 6.71 7.46 -19.20
N GLN A 294 6.96 7.26 -17.92
CA GLN A 294 7.73 6.12 -17.45
C GLN A 294 6.91 4.83 -17.58
N THR A 295 7.27 4.01 -18.56
CA THR A 295 6.62 2.70 -18.75
C THR A 295 6.97 1.70 -17.66
N ARG A 296 8.13 1.87 -17.01
CA ARG A 296 8.66 0.96 -15.99
C ARG A 296 9.09 1.74 -14.74
N PRO A 297 8.15 2.23 -13.92
CA PRO A 297 8.49 2.93 -12.68
C PRO A 297 9.32 2.03 -11.77
N GLU A 298 8.98 0.74 -11.71
CA GLU A 298 9.75 -0.31 -11.05
C GLU A 298 9.54 -1.68 -11.75
N TRP A 299 10.21 -2.72 -11.24
CA TRP A 299 10.12 -4.11 -11.74
C TRP A 299 9.05 -4.96 -11.04
N GLY A 300 8.48 -4.47 -9.93
CA GLY A 300 7.56 -5.24 -9.11
C GLY A 300 8.20 -6.56 -8.65
N LEU A 301 7.50 -7.67 -8.88
CA LEU A 301 7.88 -9.00 -8.43
C LEU A 301 8.48 -9.87 -9.55
N ALA A 302 8.96 -9.24 -10.62
CA ALA A 302 9.64 -9.92 -11.71
C ALA A 302 10.86 -10.71 -11.18
N ASN A 303 11.08 -11.90 -11.74
CA ASN A 303 12.21 -12.77 -11.41
C ASN A 303 12.24 -13.31 -9.96
N ASN A 304 11.09 -13.33 -9.27
CA ASN A 304 10.96 -14.05 -8.02
C ASN A 304 11.26 -15.56 -8.22
N ALA A 305 12.11 -16.10 -7.37
CA ALA A 305 12.68 -17.45 -7.51
C ALA A 305 12.21 -18.41 -6.39
N SER A 306 11.82 -17.89 -5.22
CA SER A 306 11.44 -18.75 -4.10
C SER A 306 10.45 -18.10 -3.14
N PHE A 307 9.78 -18.93 -2.34
CA PHE A 307 9.07 -18.52 -1.15
C PHE A 307 9.62 -19.28 0.04
N ILE A 308 10.22 -18.58 1.00
CA ILE A 308 10.88 -19.17 2.15
C ILE A 308 10.00 -18.98 3.38
N ILE A 309 9.46 -20.09 3.89
CA ILE A 309 8.72 -20.17 5.16
C ILE A 309 9.66 -20.76 6.22
N ALA A 310 10.29 -19.90 7.00
CA ALA A 310 11.30 -20.30 7.98
C ALA A 310 11.59 -19.17 9.00
N PRO A 311 12.20 -19.47 10.16
CA PRO A 311 12.64 -18.44 11.08
C PRO A 311 13.63 -17.48 10.41
N ARG A 312 13.52 -16.16 10.68
CA ARG A 312 14.36 -15.12 10.06
C ARG A 312 15.85 -15.41 10.10
N GLU A 313 16.34 -16.05 11.17
CA GLU A 313 17.74 -16.43 11.37
C GLU A 313 18.30 -17.29 10.22
N ARG A 314 17.47 -18.06 9.51
CA ARG A 314 17.91 -18.91 8.39
C ARG A 314 18.27 -18.12 7.13
N THR A 315 17.76 -16.90 7.00
CA THR A 315 18.00 -16.02 5.85
C THR A 315 18.75 -14.75 6.24
N GLN A 316 19.13 -14.59 7.51
CA GLN A 316 19.79 -13.39 7.98
C GLN A 316 21.22 -13.30 7.44
N GLY A 317 21.57 -12.15 6.88
CA GLY A 317 22.89 -11.92 6.27
C GLY A 317 23.06 -12.53 4.88
N LEU A 318 22.06 -13.24 4.34
CA LEU A 318 22.09 -13.73 2.96
C LEU A 318 21.61 -12.65 1.99
N ASN A 319 22.34 -12.49 0.89
CA ASN A 319 21.85 -11.73 -0.26
C ASN A 319 20.99 -12.65 -1.14
N LEU A 320 19.67 -12.46 -1.11
CA LEU A 320 18.70 -13.19 -1.93
C LEU A 320 18.34 -12.46 -3.24
N GLU A 321 19.12 -11.42 -3.59
CA GLU A 321 18.99 -10.62 -4.82
C GLU A 321 17.61 -9.95 -4.98
N GLY A 322 16.81 -9.84 -3.91
CA GLY A 322 15.42 -9.37 -3.99
C GLY A 322 14.46 -10.35 -4.70
N ARG A 323 14.84 -11.63 -4.83
CA ARG A 323 14.12 -12.65 -5.61
C ARG A 323 13.40 -13.68 -4.76
N SER A 324 13.06 -13.34 -3.53
CA SER A 324 12.41 -14.29 -2.61
C SER A 324 11.35 -13.60 -1.77
N PHE A 325 10.19 -14.21 -1.68
CA PHE A 325 9.24 -13.91 -0.60
C PHE A 325 9.74 -14.56 0.70
N LEU A 326 9.60 -13.85 1.80
CA LEU A 326 9.95 -14.33 3.14
C LEU A 326 8.72 -14.33 4.03
N HIS A 327 8.47 -15.44 4.73
CA HIS A 327 7.49 -15.51 5.80
C HIS A 327 8.15 -16.15 7.02
N ASP A 328 8.07 -15.46 8.16
CA ASP A 328 8.59 -16.01 9.41
C ASP A 328 7.68 -17.13 9.90
N TYR A 329 8.26 -18.22 10.35
CA TYR A 329 7.54 -19.39 10.85
C TYR A 329 8.47 -20.22 11.72
N ASN A 330 8.02 -20.54 12.94
CA ASN A 330 8.73 -21.43 13.84
C ASN A 330 7.83 -22.61 14.22
N ALA A 331 8.18 -23.81 13.74
CA ALA A 331 7.43 -25.04 14.03
C ALA A 331 7.34 -25.36 15.53
N ALA A 332 8.26 -24.87 16.36
CA ALA A 332 8.17 -25.05 17.81
C ALA A 332 6.98 -24.31 18.45
N ASN A 333 6.46 -23.27 17.78
CA ASN A 333 5.31 -22.49 18.21
C ASN A 333 3.99 -22.94 17.57
N ASP A 334 4.01 -24.02 16.79
CA ASP A 334 2.90 -24.51 15.96
C ASP A 334 2.75 -26.03 16.13
N THR A 335 2.46 -26.47 17.36
CA THR A 335 2.49 -27.89 17.73
C THR A 335 1.42 -28.73 17.04
N ASP A 336 0.33 -28.11 16.58
CA ASP A 336 -0.75 -28.77 15.85
C ASP A 336 -0.66 -28.57 14.32
N GLY A 337 0.31 -27.77 13.84
CA GLY A 337 0.53 -27.49 12.43
C GLY A 337 -0.47 -26.53 11.80
N SER A 338 -1.38 -25.94 12.58
CA SER A 338 -2.45 -25.06 12.08
C SER A 338 -1.90 -23.76 11.46
N VAL A 339 -0.80 -23.23 12.00
CA VAL A 339 -0.16 -22.04 11.42
C VAL A 339 0.47 -22.41 10.08
N LEU A 340 1.21 -23.52 9.98
CA LEU A 340 1.77 -23.97 8.70
C LEU A 340 0.68 -24.23 7.65
N GLU A 341 -0.41 -24.89 8.05
CA GLU A 341 -1.56 -25.11 7.17
C GLU A 341 -2.12 -23.78 6.64
N LEU A 342 -2.31 -22.78 7.52
CA LEU A 342 -2.73 -21.43 7.11
C LEU A 342 -1.75 -20.79 6.12
N LEU A 343 -0.44 -20.91 6.36
CA LEU A 343 0.60 -20.37 5.48
C LEU A 343 0.61 -21.05 4.10
N MET A 344 0.41 -22.37 4.06
CA MET A 344 0.36 -23.16 2.84
C MET A 344 -0.94 -22.98 2.04
N THR A 345 -2.05 -22.62 2.70
CA THR A 345 -3.36 -22.48 2.06
C THR A 345 -3.70 -21.05 1.68
N ALA A 346 -3.01 -20.04 2.21
CA ALA A 346 -3.24 -18.64 1.83
C ALA A 346 -1.96 -17.95 1.26
N PRO A 347 -0.94 -17.57 2.06
CA PRO A 347 0.29 -16.96 1.54
C PRO A 347 0.97 -17.73 0.40
N MET A 348 1.06 -19.05 0.48
CA MET A 348 1.66 -19.86 -0.60
C MET A 348 0.84 -19.79 -1.90
N LEU A 349 -0.48 -19.78 -1.82
CA LEU A 349 -1.33 -19.61 -3.01
C LEU A 349 -1.18 -18.21 -3.61
N VAL A 350 -1.12 -17.17 -2.77
CA VAL A 350 -0.91 -15.78 -3.24
C VAL A 350 0.43 -15.64 -3.96
N THR A 351 1.52 -16.13 -3.34
CA THR A 351 2.85 -16.09 -3.96
C THR A 351 2.91 -16.92 -5.24
N HIS A 352 2.24 -18.08 -5.27
CA HIS A 352 2.11 -18.88 -6.49
C HIS A 352 1.35 -18.13 -7.60
N TRP A 353 0.22 -17.49 -7.29
CA TRP A 353 -0.58 -16.73 -8.28
C TRP A 353 0.18 -15.55 -8.86
N ILE A 354 0.92 -14.82 -8.03
CA ILE A 354 1.81 -13.75 -8.50
C ILE A 354 2.82 -14.34 -9.49
N ASN A 355 3.57 -15.37 -9.09
CA ASN A 355 4.54 -16.01 -10.00
C ASN A 355 3.89 -16.53 -11.29
N TRP A 356 2.69 -17.10 -11.20
CA TRP A 356 1.97 -17.63 -12.35
C TRP A 356 1.50 -16.54 -13.31
N GLN A 357 1.18 -15.35 -12.80
CA GLN A 357 0.87 -14.18 -13.64
C GLN A 357 2.09 -13.80 -14.49
N TYR A 358 3.28 -13.68 -13.88
CA TYR A 358 4.52 -13.41 -14.61
C TYR A 358 4.86 -14.54 -15.59
N HIS A 359 4.75 -15.80 -15.16
CA HIS A 359 5.04 -16.96 -15.99
C HIS A 359 4.13 -17.05 -17.22
N ALA A 360 2.81 -16.91 -17.03
CA ALA A 360 1.84 -16.99 -18.11
C ALA A 360 2.03 -15.85 -19.13
N SER A 361 2.21 -14.62 -18.64
CA SER A 361 2.45 -13.46 -19.53
C SER A 361 3.80 -13.54 -20.26
N ALA A 362 4.80 -14.25 -19.73
CA ALA A 362 6.07 -14.50 -20.41
C ALA A 362 5.99 -15.66 -21.43
N CYS A 363 5.25 -16.73 -21.14
CA CYS A 363 5.20 -17.93 -21.98
C CYS A 363 4.21 -17.82 -23.15
N ASP A 364 3.06 -17.18 -22.96
CA ASP A 364 2.10 -16.87 -24.03
C ASP A 364 1.72 -15.37 -23.97
N PRO A 365 2.64 -14.46 -24.35
CA PRO A 365 2.40 -13.02 -24.26
C PRO A 365 1.26 -12.53 -25.16
N GLN A 366 0.86 -13.31 -26.17
CA GLN A 366 -0.23 -12.94 -27.07
C GLN A 366 -1.59 -13.15 -26.42
N ARG A 367 -1.79 -14.26 -25.69
CA ARG A 367 -3.07 -14.59 -25.05
C ARG A 367 -3.12 -14.20 -23.57
N MET A 368 -2.01 -14.38 -22.85
CA MET A 368 -1.90 -14.24 -21.40
C MET A 368 -1.08 -13.02 -20.98
N GLY A 369 -0.62 -12.21 -21.94
CA GLY A 369 0.03 -10.93 -21.71
C GLY A 369 -0.82 -9.77 -22.22
N SER A 370 -0.45 -8.56 -21.81
CA SER A 370 -1.17 -7.35 -22.19
C SER A 370 -0.53 -6.57 -23.33
N GLY A 371 0.48 -7.14 -23.99
CA GLY A 371 1.16 -6.51 -25.11
C GLY A 371 2.02 -5.31 -24.71
N ASN A 372 2.13 -4.31 -25.58
CA ASN A 372 2.94 -3.13 -25.38
C ASN A 372 2.19 -2.05 -24.58
N LYS A 373 2.69 -1.72 -23.39
CA LYS A 373 2.13 -0.71 -22.50
C LYS A 373 1.98 0.67 -23.16
N LEU A 374 2.88 1.02 -24.08
CA LEU A 374 2.83 2.30 -24.81
C LEU A 374 1.59 2.46 -25.70
N LEU A 375 0.95 1.35 -26.05
CA LEU A 375 -0.24 1.31 -26.90
C LEU A 375 -1.52 1.10 -26.08
N HIS A 376 -1.42 1.09 -24.74
CA HIS A 376 -2.57 0.81 -23.89
C HIS A 376 -3.60 1.94 -23.94
N ASN A 377 -4.84 1.59 -24.26
CA ASN A 377 -6.00 2.45 -24.11
C ASN A 377 -6.88 1.93 -22.99
N VAL A 378 -7.06 2.72 -21.93
CA VAL A 378 -7.97 2.40 -20.83
C VAL A 378 -9.41 2.58 -21.31
N VAL A 379 -10.22 1.53 -21.17
CA VAL A 379 -11.59 1.52 -21.70
C VAL A 379 -12.63 1.21 -20.63
N GLY A 380 -13.88 1.57 -20.92
CA GLY A 380 -15.04 1.25 -20.08
C GLY A 380 -15.03 1.89 -18.69
N GLY A 381 -14.29 3.00 -18.48
CA GLY A 381 -14.17 3.61 -17.15
C GLY A 381 -13.31 2.79 -16.21
N HIS A 382 -12.13 2.34 -16.68
CA HIS A 382 -11.15 1.54 -15.94
C HIS A 382 -11.49 0.04 -15.79
N ILE A 383 -12.36 -0.50 -16.66
CA ILE A 383 -12.67 -1.94 -16.68
C ILE A 383 -11.47 -2.77 -17.19
N GLY A 384 -10.67 -2.21 -18.10
CA GLY A 384 -9.48 -2.87 -18.63
C GLY A 384 -8.78 -2.03 -19.68
N VAL A 385 -7.87 -2.67 -20.44
CA VAL A 385 -7.08 -2.02 -21.48
C VAL A 385 -7.16 -2.75 -22.82
N PHE A 386 -7.12 -1.99 -23.92
CA PHE A 386 -6.79 -2.52 -25.25
C PHE A 386 -5.33 -2.22 -25.59
N GLU A 387 -4.73 -3.02 -26.47
CA GLU A 387 -3.48 -2.67 -27.13
C GLU A 387 -3.78 -2.08 -28.51
N GLY A 388 -3.57 -0.77 -28.67
CA GLY A 388 -3.88 -0.04 -29.89
C GLY A 388 -5.36 0.36 -30.00
N ASN A 389 -5.87 0.40 -31.22
CA ASN A 389 -7.16 1.05 -31.53
C ASN A 389 -8.41 0.17 -31.27
N GLY A 390 -8.25 -1.06 -30.76
CA GLY A 390 -9.36 -1.96 -30.46
C GLY A 390 -8.89 -3.39 -30.19
N GLY A 391 -9.83 -4.34 -30.22
CA GLY A 391 -9.58 -5.77 -29.97
C GLY A 391 -10.21 -6.26 -28.67
N ASP A 392 -9.78 -7.44 -28.23
CA ASP A 392 -10.19 -7.99 -26.93
C ASP A 392 -9.50 -7.24 -25.78
N LEU A 393 -10.16 -7.19 -24.62
CA LEU A 393 -9.52 -6.68 -23.41
C LEU A 393 -8.28 -7.52 -23.11
N ARG A 394 -7.17 -6.82 -22.90
CA ARG A 394 -5.89 -7.43 -22.59
C ARG A 394 -5.85 -7.83 -21.12
N ILE A 395 -5.38 -9.05 -20.87
CA ILE A 395 -5.17 -9.61 -19.53
C ILE A 395 -3.68 -9.73 -19.24
N GLY A 396 -3.32 -9.97 -17.98
CA GLY A 396 -1.93 -10.22 -17.59
C GLY A 396 -1.02 -8.98 -17.67
N LEU A 397 0.28 -9.21 -17.76
CA LEU A 397 1.31 -8.19 -17.65
C LEU A 397 1.81 -7.70 -19.02
N SER A 398 2.22 -6.44 -19.05
CA SER A 398 2.75 -5.80 -20.26
C SER A 398 4.18 -6.23 -20.54
N ARG A 399 4.63 -6.11 -21.79
CA ARG A 399 6.03 -6.40 -22.16
C ARG A 399 7.02 -5.60 -21.31
N GLN A 400 6.71 -4.35 -20.97
CA GLN A 400 7.57 -3.49 -20.14
C GLN A 400 7.67 -3.95 -18.69
N SER A 401 6.74 -4.77 -18.20
CA SER A 401 6.80 -5.39 -16.87
C SER A 401 7.65 -6.67 -16.83
N LEU A 402 8.00 -7.23 -18.01
CA LEU A 402 8.60 -8.56 -18.14
C LEU A 402 9.98 -8.54 -18.79
N HIS A 403 10.23 -7.59 -19.69
CA HIS A 403 11.43 -7.49 -20.50
C HIS A 403 12.03 -6.09 -20.39
N ASP A 404 13.34 -5.98 -20.51
CA ASP A 404 14.11 -4.74 -20.53
C ASP A 404 14.21 -4.11 -21.92
N GLY A 405 14.14 -4.90 -22.99
CA GLY A 405 14.06 -4.41 -24.37
C GLY A 405 14.36 -5.49 -25.39
#